data_AF-A0A345X047-F1
#
_entry.id   AF-A0A345X047-F1
#
_cell.length_a   1.000
_cell.length_b   1.000
_cell.length_c   1.000
_cell.angle_alpha   90.00
_cell.angle_beta   90.00
_cell.angle_gamma   90.00
#
_symmetry.space_group_name_H-M   'P 1'
#
loop_
_entity.id
_entity.type
_entity.pdbx_description
1 polymer ?
#
loop_
_entity_poly.entity_id
_entity_poly.type
_entity_poly.pdbx_seq_one_letter_code
_entity_poly.pdbx_strand_id
1 'polypeptide(L)' 'MVIDLFARNVVGWSMKPTLSRELALDALLMAVWRRKPEENVIVHSDSNNADVSLYHHLVCRLTRLV' A
#
# COMPACT_ATOMS: atom_id res chain seq x y z
N MET A 1 6.20 2.95 0.37
CA MET A 1 6.11 3.51 -0.99
C MET A 1 5.16 2.66 -1.80
N VAL A 2 4.34 3.25 -2.66
CA VAL A 2 3.37 2.57 -3.54
C VAL A 2 3.66 2.97 -4.98
N ILE A 3 3.77 1.97 -5.86
CA ILE A 3 4.07 2.13 -7.28
C ILE A 3 2.89 1.59 -8.09
N ASP A 4 2.49 2.32 -9.14
CA ASP A 4 1.64 1.79 -10.19
C ASP A 4 2.52 0.97 -11.14
N LEU A 5 2.30 -0.34 -11.21
CA LEU A 5 3.14 -1.25 -11.97
C LEU A 5 3.00 -1.05 -13.50
N PHE A 6 1.81 -0.64 -13.96
CA PHE A 6 1.55 -0.40 -15.38
C PHE A 6 2.24 0.89 -15.84
N ALA A 7 2.04 1.98 -15.10
CA ALA A 7 2.61 3.28 -15.44
C ALA A 7 4.07 3.47 -14.98
N ARG A 8 4.59 2.57 -14.14
CA ARG A 8 5.92 2.62 -13.52
C ARG A 8 6.21 3.92 -12.77
N ASN A 9 5.20 4.52 -12.15
CA ASN A 9 5.35 5.75 -11.39
C ASN A 9 5.05 5.53 -9.90
N VAL A 10 5.71 6.32 -9.05
CA VAL A 10 5.38 6.38 -7.63
C VAL A 10 4.09 7.16 -7.46
N VAL A 11 3.09 6.51 -6.88
CA VAL A 11 1.75 7.09 -6.70
C VAL A 11 1.46 7.44 -5.23
N GLY A 12 2.25 6.92 -4.30
CA GLY A 12 2.10 7.22 -2.88
C GLY A 12 3.36 6.95 -2.05
N TRP A 13 3.64 7.80 -1.07
CA TRP A 13 4.77 7.66 -0.16
C TRP A 13 4.48 8.39 1.16
N SER A 14 5.16 7.97 2.22
CA SER A 14 5.13 8.63 3.54
C SER A 14 6.44 8.31 4.25
N MET A 15 6.89 9.22 5.10
CA MET A 15 8.10 9.09 5.92
C MET A 15 7.81 9.63 7.32
N LYS A 16 8.26 8.90 8.34
CA LYS A 16 8.10 9.23 9.77
C LYS A 16 9.37 8.80 10.51
N PRO A 17 9.69 9.41 11.66
CA PRO A 17 10.90 9.08 12.43
C PRO A 17 10.96 7.64 12.93
N THR A 18 9.79 7.00 13.09
CA THR A 18 9.66 5.62 13.57
C THR A 18 8.92 4.78 12.53
N LEU A 19 9.36 3.54 12.35
CA LEU A 19 8.63 2.57 11.53
C LEU A 19 7.28 2.26 12.19
N SER A 20 6.18 2.65 11.54
CA SER A 20 4.83 2.40 12.03
C SER A 20 3.90 1.98 10.90
N ARG A 21 2.81 1.29 11.25
CA ARG A 21 1.74 0.88 10.32
C ARG A 21 1.15 2.04 9.52
N GLU A 22 1.20 3.25 10.08
CA GLU A 22 0.66 4.46 9.47
C GLU A 22 1.42 4.86 8.21
N LEU A 23 2.71 4.54 8.11
CA LEU A 23 3.50 4.80 6.90
C LEU A 23 2.90 4.11 5.67
N ALA A 24 2.48 2.87 5.83
CA ALA A 24 1.86 2.10 4.76
C ALA A 24 0.46 2.64 4.44
N LEU A 25 -0.33 2.98 5.46
CA LEU A 25 -1.68 3.54 5.29
C LEU A 25 -1.65 4.91 4.60
N ASP A 26 -0.79 5.82 5.05
CA ASP A 26 -0.65 7.16 4.49
C ASP A 26 -0.22 7.09 3.01
N ALA A 27 0.75 6.23 2.70
CA ALA A 27 1.20 6.01 1.33
C ALA A 27 0.10 5.39 0.44
N LEU A 28 -0.67 4.44 0.96
CA LEU A 28 -1.76 3.81 0.21
C LEU A 28 -2.93 4.78 -0.02
N LEU A 29 -3.31 5.56 1.00
CA LEU A 29 -4.37 6.56 0.89
C LEU A 29 -4.01 7.64 -0.14
N MET A 30 -2.75 8.09 -0.13
CA MET A 30 -2.22 8.99 -1.15
C MET A 30 -2.36 8.39 -2.56
N ALA A 31 -2.03 7.11 -2.73
CA ALA A 31 -2.15 6.42 -4.01
C ALA A 31 -3.60 6.35 -4.50
N VAL A 32 -4.55 5.99 -3.63
CA VAL A 32 -5.99 5.92 -3.97
C VAL A 32 -6.51 7.30 -4.36
N TRP A 33 -6.20 8.34 -3.59
CA TRP A 33 -6.65 9.70 -3.92
C TRP A 33 -6.04 10.26 -5.20
N ARG A 34 -4.80 9.88 -5.50
CA ARG A 34 -4.12 10.32 -6.72
C ARG A 34 -4.60 9.59 -7.97
N ARG A 35 -4.84 8.27 -7.88
CA ARG A 35 -5.23 7.44 -9.04
C ARG A 35 -6.73 7.35 -9.24
N LYS A 36 -7.52 7.48 -8.17
CA LYS A 36 -8.99 7.35 -8.17
C LYS A 36 -9.45 6.17 -9.03
N PRO A 37 -8.99 4.94 -8.72
CA PRO A 37 -9.29 3.79 -9.56
C PRO A 37 -10.81 3.58 -9.63
N GLU A 38 -11.33 3.41 -10.86
CA GLU A 38 -12.74 3.14 -11.12
C GLU A 38 -13.05 1.64 -10.96
N GLU A 39 -12.03 0.80 -11.11
CA GLU A 39 -12.09 -0.65 -10.97
C GLU A 39 -11.32 -1.12 -9.73
N ASN A 40 -11.55 -2.37 -9.32
CA ASN A 40 -10.80 -2.97 -8.24
C ASN A 40 -9.32 -3.11 -8.61
N VAL A 41 -8.42 -2.76 -7.68
CA VAL A 41 -6.96 -2.82 -7.90
C VAL A 41 -6.31 -3.78 -6.93
N ILE A 42 -5.43 -4.65 -7.43
CA ILE A 42 -4.67 -5.57 -6.57
C ILE A 42 -3.46 -4.84 -6.00
N VAL A 43 -3.27 -4.94 -4.68
CA VAL A 43 -2.11 -4.38 -3.98
C VAL A 43 -1.22 -5.52 -3.53
N HIS A 44 0.06 -5.46 -3.89
CA HIS A 44 1.07 -6.47 -3.57
C HIS A 44 2.23 -5.86 -2.78
N SER A 45 2.72 -6.57 -1.77
CA SER A 45 3.96 -6.29 -1.04
C SER A 45 4.82 -7.56 -1.04
N ASP A 46 6.10 -7.39 -1.32
CA ASP A 46 7.13 -8.43 -1.29
C ASP A 46 7.82 -8.54 0.08
N SER A 47 7.34 -7.79 1.08
CA SER A 47 8.00 -7.72 2.38
C SER A 47 7.80 -9.00 3.21
N ASN A 48 8.92 -9.68 3.52
CA ASN A 48 8.95 -10.82 4.44
C ASN A 48 9.24 -10.41 5.91
N ASN A 49 9.18 -9.11 6.23
CA ASN A 49 9.34 -8.65 7.61
C ASN A 49 8.03 -8.91 8.38
N ALA A 50 8.11 -9.63 9.50
CA ALA A 50 6.95 -10.03 10.31
C ALA A 50 6.05 -8.84 10.72
N ASP A 51 6.65 -7.70 11.07
CA ASP A 51 5.89 -6.50 11.49
C ASP A 51 5.10 -5.86 10.34
N VAL A 52 5.67 -5.89 9.12
CA VAL A 52 5.01 -5.38 7.90
C VAL A 52 4.02 -6.42 7.36
N SER A 53 4.36 -7.70 7.47
CA SER A 53 3.61 -8.85 6.96
C SER A 53 2.26 -9.04 7.65
N LEU A 54 2.18 -8.87 8.98
CA LEU A 54 0.91 -8.96 9.72
C LEU A 54 -0.09 -7.88 9.25
N TYR A 55 0.40 -6.66 9.04
CA TYR A 55 -0.42 -5.54 8.57
C TYR A 55 -0.82 -5.67 7.11
N HIS A 56 0.12 -6.11 6.27
CA HIS A 56 -0.12 -6.42 4.87
C HIS A 56 -1.19 -7.50 4.72
N HIS A 57 -1.10 -8.59 5.50
CA HIS A 57 -2.11 -9.64 5.51
C HIS A 57 -3.49 -9.15 5.93
N LEU A 58 -3.59 -8.29 6.95
CA LEU A 58 -4.88 -7.74 7.40
C LEU A 58 -5.50 -6.81 6.35
N VAL A 59 -4.71 -5.92 5.73
CA VAL A 59 -5.21 -5.01 4.69
C VAL A 59 -5.64 -5.79 3.45
N CYS A 60 -4.81 -6.72 2.95
CA CYS A 60 -5.14 -7.55 1.77
C CYS A 60 -6.34 -8.49 2.02
N ARG A 61 -6.50 -9.05 3.24
CA ARG A 61 -7.68 -9.87 3.58
C ARG A 61 -8.97 -9.04 3.71
N LEU A 62 -8.92 -7.89 4.38
CA LEU A 62 -10.13 -7.09 4.66
C LEU A 62 -10.67 -6.39 3.41
N THR A 63 -9.81 -6.13 2.43
CA THR A 63 -10.20 -5.50 1.15
C THR A 63 -10.49 -6.51 0.03
N ARG A 64 -10.44 -7.83 0.31
CA ARG A 64 -10.62 -8.90 -0.70
C ARG A 64 -9.74 -8.67 -1.94
N LEU A 65 -8.49 -8.25 -1.71
CA LEU A 65 -7.46 -8.04 -2.73
C LEU A 65 -6.57 -9.28 -2.81
N VAL A 66 -7.16 -10.40 -3.23
CA VAL A 66 -6.45 -11.58 -3.74
C VAL A 66 -6.73 -11.72 -5.22
#